data_AF-T1BQX9-F1
#
_entry.id   AF-T1BQX9-F1
#
_cell.length_a   1.000
_cell.length_b   1.000
_cell.length_c   1.000
_cell.angle_alpha   90.00
_cell.angle_beta   90.00
_cell.angle_gamma   90.00
#
_symmetry.space_group_name_H-M   'P 1'
#
loop_
_entity.id
_entity.type
_entity.pdbx_description
1 polymer ?
#
loop_
_entity_poly.entity_id
_entity_poly.type
_entity_poly.pdbx_seq_one_letter_code
_entity_poly.pdbx_strand_id
1 'polypeptide(L)'
;PIPAKQNGQRGRVAKSDAHNLWERLKEHEGAVLLFARDPNVPFTNNRAERDLRMSKVKQKVSGCFRKAQYAEAYCRISSYLQTMANRGYNPLVA
;
A
#
# COMPACT_ATOMS: atom_id res chain seq x y z
N PRO A 1 -3.14 26.66 -7.16
CA PRO A 1 -4.12 27.11 -8.18
C PRO A 1 -4.10 26.18 -9.39
N ILE A 2 -5.27 25.79 -9.93
CA ILE A 2 -5.33 25.03 -11.18
C ILE A 2 -4.87 25.98 -12.31
N PRO A 3 -3.93 25.58 -13.18
CA PRO A 3 -3.47 26.45 -14.26
C PRO A 3 -4.62 26.80 -15.19
N ALA A 4 -4.66 28.06 -15.63
CA ALA A 4 -5.68 28.54 -16.55
C ALA A 4 -5.61 27.78 -17.88
N LYS A 5 -6.78 27.46 -18.44
CA LYS A 5 -6.88 26.73 -19.69
C LYS A 5 -6.39 27.61 -20.85
N GLN A 6 -5.41 27.12 -21.61
CA GLN A 6 -4.96 27.79 -22.84
C GLN A 6 -6.00 27.60 -23.95
N ASN A 7 -6.26 28.64 -24.74
CA ASN A 7 -7.24 28.61 -25.82
C ASN A 7 -6.91 27.51 -26.85
N GLY A 8 -7.91 26.73 -27.24
CA GLY A 8 -7.79 25.68 -28.25
C GLY A 8 -7.56 24.26 -27.73
N GLN A 9 -7.20 24.08 -26.45
CA GLN A 9 -7.06 22.72 -25.87
C GLN A 9 -8.42 22.11 -25.51
N ARG A 10 -8.69 20.89 -25.99
CA ARG A 10 -9.86 20.08 -25.60
C ARG A 10 -9.51 19.24 -24.35
N GLY A 11 -10.47 19.08 -23.44
CA GLY A 11 -10.28 18.32 -22.19
C GLY A 11 -10.09 19.18 -20.93
N ARG A 12 -10.00 18.51 -19.77
CA ARG A 12 -9.74 19.12 -18.46
C ARG A 12 -8.25 19.37 -18.30
N VAL A 13 -7.87 20.56 -17.82
CA VAL A 13 -6.46 20.88 -17.55
C VAL A 13 -5.94 19.97 -16.44
N ALA A 14 -4.81 19.32 -16.67
CA ALA A 14 -4.16 18.49 -15.66
C ALA A 14 -3.75 19.35 -14.45
N LYS A 15 -4.05 18.84 -13.26
CA LYS A 15 -3.58 19.41 -12.00
C LYS A 15 -2.09 19.07 -11.82
N SER A 16 -1.35 19.90 -11.08
CA SER A 16 0.03 19.57 -10.70
C SER A 16 0.06 18.39 -9.73
N ASP A 17 1.19 17.66 -9.71
CA ASP A 17 1.38 16.53 -8.80
C ASP A 17 1.21 16.93 -7.33
N ALA A 18 1.70 18.11 -6.95
CA ALA A 18 1.52 18.65 -5.60
C ALA A 18 0.04 18.88 -5.25
N HIS A 19 -0.77 19.35 -6.21
CA HIS A 19 -2.20 19.57 -5.99
C HIS A 19 -2.96 18.24 -5.91
N ASN A 20 -2.63 17.27 -6.76
CA ASN A 20 -3.20 15.91 -6.70
C ASN A 20 -2.85 15.22 -5.37
N LEU A 21 -1.62 15.38 -4.90
CA LEU A 21 -1.18 14.84 -3.62
C LEU A 21 -1.93 15.48 -2.45
N TRP A 22 -2.04 16.82 -2.44
CA TRP A 22 -2.78 17.54 -1.41
C TRP A 22 -4.26 17.12 -1.34
N GLU A 23 -4.92 16.97 -2.48
CA GLU A 23 -6.31 16.51 -2.52
C GLU A 23 -6.46 15.11 -1.93
N ARG A 24 -5.55 14.18 -2.26
CA ARG A 24 -5.53 12.84 -1.67
C ARG A 24 -5.25 12.85 -0.18
N LEU A 25 -4.32 13.69 0.29
CA LEU A 25 -4.01 13.81 1.71
C LEU A 25 -5.21 14.39 2.48
N LYS A 26 -5.94 15.33 1.89
CA LYS A 26 -7.16 15.89 2.48
C LYS A 26 -8.30 14.86 2.52
N GLU A 27 -8.49 14.11 1.43
CA GLU A 27 -9.51 13.06 1.36
C GLU A 27 -9.26 11.93 2.38
N HIS A 28 -8.00 11.57 2.60
CA HIS A 28 -7.59 10.48 3.50
C HIS A 28 -6.92 10.98 4.79
N GLU A 29 -7.19 12.22 5.21
CA GLU A 29 -6.53 12.88 6.34
C GLU A 29 -6.57 12.02 7.61
N GLY A 30 -7.72 11.42 7.91
CA GLY A 30 -7.90 10.58 9.09
C GLY A 30 -6.99 9.34 9.09
N ALA A 31 -6.74 8.73 7.93
CA ALA A 31 -5.84 7.59 7.80
C ALA A 31 -4.37 8.03 7.86
N VAL A 32 -4.03 9.14 7.21
CA VAL A 32 -2.67 9.71 7.19
C VAL A 32 -2.23 10.11 8.60
N LEU A 33 -3.11 10.73 9.38
CA LEU A 33 -2.83 11.22 10.73
C LEU A 33 -3.15 10.20 11.83
N LEU A 34 -3.48 8.96 11.48
CA LEU A 34 -3.87 7.94 12.46
C LEU A 34 -2.77 7.69 13.50
N PHE A 35 -1.50 7.73 13.10
CA PHE A 35 -0.35 7.59 13.99
C PHE A 35 -0.33 8.62 15.14
N ALA A 36 -0.94 9.79 14.94
CA ALA A 36 -0.99 10.84 15.96
C ALA A 36 -2.09 10.58 17.01
N ARG A 37 -3.04 9.70 16.71
CA ARG A 37 -4.18 9.36 17.58
C ARG A 37 -4.05 7.98 18.20
N ASP A 38 -3.44 7.03 17.50
CA ASP A 38 -3.25 5.64 17.95
C ASP A 38 -1.76 5.30 18.08
N PRO A 39 -1.25 5.09 19.31
CA PRO A 39 0.14 4.70 19.56
C PRO A 39 0.57 3.37 18.91
N ASN A 40 -0.38 2.50 18.56
CA ASN A 40 -0.07 1.22 17.90
C ASN A 40 0.26 1.40 16.41
N VAL A 41 -0.07 2.55 15.83
CA VAL A 41 0.17 2.85 14.42
C VAL A 41 1.50 3.60 14.29
N PRO A 42 2.51 3.03 13.62
CA PRO A 42 3.79 3.69 13.45
C PRO A 42 3.66 4.91 12.52
N PHE A 43 4.51 5.92 12.73
CA PHE A 43 4.59 7.09 11.85
C PHE A 43 4.94 6.75 10.39
N THR A 44 5.65 5.65 10.17
CA THR A 44 6.11 5.24 8.83
C THR A 44 5.31 4.06 8.30
N ASN A 45 5.03 4.09 6.99
CA ASN A 45 4.39 3.01 6.25
C ASN A 45 5.33 1.80 6.02
N ASN A 46 6.65 1.97 6.12
CA ASN A 46 7.68 0.97 5.78
C ASN A 46 7.37 -0.49 6.14
N ARG A 47 6.75 -0.74 7.30
CA ARG A 47 6.31 -2.09 7.70
C ARG A 47 5.25 -2.66 6.75
N ALA A 48 4.16 -1.92 6.52
CA ALA A 48 3.08 -2.33 5.62
C ALA A 48 3.59 -2.58 4.19
N GLU A 49 4.43 -1.67 3.68
CA GLU A 49 5.08 -1.85 2.37
C GLU A 49 5.94 -3.12 2.29
N ARG A 50 6.76 -3.37 3.32
CA ARG A 50 7.61 -4.56 3.39
C ARG A 50 6.78 -5.84 3.41
N ASP A 51 5.70 -5.85 4.19
CA ASP A 51 4.81 -7.02 4.33
C ASP A 51 4.12 -7.34 3.00
N LEU A 52 3.69 -6.31 2.24
CA LEU A 52 3.07 -6.47 0.91
C LEU A 52 4.06 -6.83 -0.20
N ARG A 53 5.35 -6.51 -0.03
CA ARG A 53 6.39 -6.72 -1.06
C ARG A 53 6.50 -8.17 -1.51
N MET A 54 6.36 -9.12 -0.59
CA MET A 54 6.49 -10.56 -0.91
C MET A 54 5.45 -11.03 -1.93
N SER A 55 4.22 -10.53 -1.83
CA SER A 55 3.16 -10.82 -2.80
C SER A 55 3.50 -10.32 -4.20
N LYS A 56 4.14 -9.15 -4.30
CA LYS A 56 4.62 -8.60 -5.58
C LYS A 56 5.83 -9.36 -6.13
N VAL A 57 6.75 -9.77 -5.26
CA VAL A 57 7.88 -10.63 -5.66
C VAL A 57 7.36 -11.97 -6.21
N LYS A 58 6.39 -12.60 -5.53
CA LYS A 58 5.74 -13.81 -6.04
C LYS A 58 5.12 -13.58 -7.41
N GLN A 59 4.41 -12.48 -7.61
CA GLN A 59 3.82 -12.15 -8.91
C GLN A 59 4.88 -11.95 -10.00
N LYS A 60 5.99 -11.30 -9.67
CA LYS A 60 7.12 -11.05 -10.58
C LYS A 60 7.83 -12.34 -10.99
N VAL A 61 8.11 -13.22 -10.03
CA VAL A 61 8.95 -14.41 -10.24
C VAL A 61 8.12 -15.61 -10.71
N SER A 62 6.94 -15.82 -10.13
CA SER A 62 6.11 -17.02 -10.36
C SER A 62 4.79 -16.72 -11.09
N GLY A 63 4.58 -15.49 -11.55
CA GLY A 63 3.37 -15.09 -12.25
C GLY A 63 2.13 -14.91 -11.35
N CYS A 64 1.01 -14.54 -11.97
CA CYS A 64 -0.26 -14.33 -11.27
C CYS A 64 -0.98 -15.64 -10.92
N PHE A 65 -1.87 -15.60 -9.93
CA PHE A 65 -2.77 -16.71 -9.65
C PHE A 65 -3.92 -16.71 -10.65
N ARG A 66 -4.23 -17.89 -11.23
CA ARG A 66 -5.37 -18.05 -12.15
C ARG A 66 -6.71 -18.27 -11.44
N LYS A 67 -6.69 -18.64 -10.16
CA LYS A 67 -7.88 -18.84 -9.31
C LYS A 67 -7.69 -18.15 -7.96
N ALA A 68 -8.74 -17.50 -7.46
CA ALA A 68 -8.73 -16.76 -6.19
C ALA A 68 -8.34 -17.64 -4.99
N GLN A 69 -8.85 -18.88 -4.94
CA GLN A 69 -8.54 -19.85 -3.88
C GLN A 69 -7.03 -20.03 -3.61
N TYR A 70 -6.19 -19.97 -4.66
CA TYR A 70 -4.75 -20.14 -4.51
C TYR A 70 -4.07 -18.86 -4.03
N ALA A 71 -4.61 -17.70 -4.39
CA ALA A 71 -4.16 -16.42 -3.85
C ALA A 71 -4.47 -16.32 -2.35
N GLU A 72 -5.67 -16.75 -1.95
CA GLU A 72 -6.08 -16.81 -0.54
C GLU A 72 -5.20 -17.76 0.26
N ALA A 73 -4.96 -18.98 -0.24
CA ALA A 73 -4.06 -19.93 0.40
C ALA A 73 -2.64 -19.35 0.57
N TYR A 74 -2.12 -18.69 -0.46
CA TYR A 74 -0.82 -18.01 -0.39
C TYR A 74 -0.80 -16.90 0.67
N CYS A 75 -1.82 -16.04 0.70
CA CYS A 75 -1.93 -14.97 1.69
C CYS A 75 -2.01 -15.54 3.11
N ARG A 76 -2.78 -16.62 3.33
CA ARG A 76 -2.92 -17.28 4.63
C ARG A 76 -1.58 -17.82 5.14
N ILE A 77 -0.85 -18.54 4.30
CA ILE A 77 0.46 -19.10 4.68
C ILE A 77 1.48 -17.98 4.93
N SER A 78 1.58 -17.03 3.99
CA SER A 78 2.58 -15.95 4.06
C SER A 78 2.36 -15.03 5.26
N SER A 79 1.10 -14.65 5.53
CA SER A 79 0.75 -13.80 6.67
C SER A 79 1.04 -14.47 8.01
N TYR A 80 0.82 -15.78 8.13
CA TYR A 80 1.18 -16.54 9.34
C TYR A 80 2.69 -16.49 9.59
N LEU A 81 3.50 -16.81 8.58
CA LEU A 81 4.97 -16.79 8.69
C LEU A 81 5.48 -15.39 9.07
N GLN A 82 4.97 -14.35 8.42
CA GLN A 82 5.31 -12.96 8.73
C GLN A 82 4.91 -12.57 10.16
N THR A 83 3.72 -12.98 10.61
CA THR A 83 3.23 -12.67 11.96
C THR A 83 4.09 -13.33 13.03
N MET A 84 4.47 -14.60 12.83
CA MET A 84 5.34 -15.32 13.76
C MET A 84 6.74 -14.71 13.82
N ALA A 85 7.34 -14.39 12.66
CA ALA A 85 8.62 -13.67 12.60
C ALA A 85 8.55 -12.30 13.30
N ASN A 86 7.47 -11.55 13.11
CA ASN A 86 7.24 -10.27 13.76
C ASN A 86 7.09 -10.36 15.28
N ARG A 87 6.69 -11.53 15.80
CA ARG A 87 6.62 -11.82 17.25
C ARG A 87 7.94 -12.34 17.81
N GLY A 88 8.98 -12.46 16.99
CA GLY A 88 10.30 -12.96 17.39
C GLY A 88 10.45 -14.48 17.38
N TYR A 89 9.45 -15.22 16.88
CA TYR A 89 9.56 -16.66 16.70
C TYR A 89 10.16 -16.96 15.33
N ASN A 90 11.08 -17.93 15.25
CA ASN A 90 11.51 -18.44 13.96
C ASN A 90 10.43 -19.39 13.41
N PRO A 91 9.67 -19.00 12.38
CA PRO A 91 8.57 -19.84 11.91
C PRO A 91 9.03 -21.08 11.13
N LEU A 92 10.33 -21.22 10.88
CA LEU A 92 10.93 -22.31 10.11
C LEU A 92 11.66 -23.33 10.99
N VAL A 93 11.81 -23.04 12.28
CA VAL A 93 12.42 -23.95 13.26
C VAL A 93 11.34 -24.24 14.29
N ALA A 94 10.79 -25.44 14.22
CA ALA A 94 9.81 -25.95 15.17
C ALA A 94 10.48 -26.33 16.49
#